data_AF-A0A538I292-F1
#
_entry.id   AF-A0A538I292-F1
#
_cell.length_a   1.000
_cell.length_b   1.000
_cell.length_c   1.000
_cell.angle_alpha   90.00
_cell.angle_beta   90.00
_cell.angle_gamma   90.00
#
_symmetry.space_group_name_H-M   'P 1'
#
loop_
_entity.id
_entity.type
_entity.pdbx_description
1 polymer ?
#
loop_
_entity_poly.entity_id
_entity_poly.type
_entity_poly.pdbx_seq_one_letter_code
_entity_poly.pdbx_strand_id
1 'polypeptide(L)'
;MSYTLRGRLESRLTAAFLPVLFACAIAIALPAWWPILLVALMIGVGVLLDVSLYDVLDYQPGWYAVPLGLIELGILMAFVRALEIHVSLAAAIGLFAGAWVVSQVLAHAGFPWLSLSYAEDGGELGRAGVAALGFVVVALGACGAIYWAKVPPTVRLAAGVHQGPLVITHSQTLVGTRGAVVRGGIVIRASHVIVRNVSVVGGENGIVVDGGDRGTHHVLLDRVKVVGAQMDGIHVRRSRVTIRDCVVDSPTGFTQGIDISFSADMGMSVIDGCTVTGGREGIVVDSALAMISHNQVTATQMRAINMNEMSMGMIEHNKVAGVLGVGIFCGDQSECMIERNHVSGTRADHPSGDLAQMGYGIESHYKSLAELSGNELVGNARPIGVFAGGEVRHAR
;
A
#
# COMPACT_ATOMS: atom_id res chain seq x y z
N MET A 1 20.33 -42.80 15.80
CA MET A 1 21.26 -42.19 14.83
C MET A 1 21.43 -40.74 15.26
N SER A 2 22.65 -40.33 15.59
CA SER A 2 22.97 -38.93 15.90
C SER A 2 23.48 -38.29 14.61
N TYR A 3 22.76 -37.32 14.07
CA TYR A 3 23.26 -36.53 12.94
C TYR A 3 24.47 -35.71 13.39
N THR A 4 25.55 -35.69 12.60
CA THR A 4 26.64 -34.71 12.80
C THR A 4 26.11 -33.31 12.50
N LEU A 5 26.74 -32.27 13.04
CA LEU A 5 26.34 -30.89 12.74
C LEU A 5 26.41 -30.64 11.23
N ARG A 6 27.46 -31.17 10.59
CA ARG A 6 27.64 -31.13 9.15
C ARG A 6 26.49 -31.82 8.42
N GLY A 7 26.13 -33.03 8.82
CA GLY A 7 25.00 -33.76 8.22
C GLY A 7 23.67 -33.01 8.36
N ARG A 8 23.39 -32.40 9.53
CA ARG A 8 22.20 -31.56 9.72
C ARG A 8 22.15 -30.41 8.72
N LEU A 9 23.27 -29.68 8.60
CA LEU A 9 23.37 -28.52 7.70
C LEU A 9 23.28 -28.94 6.23
N GLU A 10 24.00 -29.98 5.80
CA GLU A 10 23.97 -30.49 4.42
C GLU A 10 22.56 -30.96 4.05
N SER A 11 21.89 -31.73 4.89
CA SER A 11 20.53 -32.22 4.64
C SER A 11 19.50 -31.11 4.62
N ARG A 12 19.56 -30.14 5.56
CA ARG A 12 18.63 -29.01 5.60
C ARG A 12 18.75 -28.14 4.35
N LEU A 13 19.98 -27.77 3.98
CA LEU A 13 20.24 -26.91 2.84
C LEU A 13 19.87 -27.62 1.54
N THR A 14 20.17 -28.92 1.43
CA THR A 14 19.73 -29.72 0.28
C THR A 14 18.21 -29.81 0.19
N ALA A 15 17.52 -30.03 1.31
CA ALA A 15 16.05 -30.09 1.35
C ALA A 15 15.38 -28.75 1.02
N ALA A 16 16.05 -27.63 1.29
CA ALA A 16 15.58 -26.29 0.97
C ALA A 16 15.60 -25.96 -0.53
N PHE A 17 16.30 -26.76 -1.36
CA PHE A 17 16.40 -26.51 -2.80
C PHE A 17 15.04 -26.44 -3.51
N LEU A 18 14.15 -27.42 -3.27
CA LEU A 18 12.82 -27.44 -3.88
C LEU A 18 11.94 -26.26 -3.42
N PRO A 19 11.85 -25.94 -2.12
CA PRO A 19 11.20 -24.71 -1.66
C PRO A 19 11.76 -23.42 -2.29
N VAL A 20 13.08 -23.30 -2.47
CA VAL A 20 13.70 -22.13 -3.12
C VAL A 20 13.27 -22.00 -4.58
N LEU A 21 13.32 -23.10 -5.34
CA LEU A 21 12.86 -23.09 -6.74
C LEU A 21 11.37 -22.73 -6.83
N PHE A 22 10.55 -23.29 -5.96
CA PHE A 22 9.13 -22.99 -5.88
C PHE A 22 8.88 -21.51 -5.54
N ALA A 23 9.60 -20.95 -4.56
CA ALA A 23 9.52 -19.55 -4.19
C ALA A 23 9.95 -18.62 -5.34
N CYS A 24 11.04 -18.92 -6.05
CA CYS A 24 11.44 -18.13 -7.21
C CYS A 24 10.41 -18.25 -8.37
N ALA A 25 9.79 -19.42 -8.58
CA ALA A 25 8.71 -19.57 -9.55
C ALA A 25 7.47 -18.74 -9.18
N ILE A 26 7.06 -18.75 -7.89
CA ILE A 26 5.96 -17.90 -7.41
C ILE A 26 6.32 -16.42 -7.57
N ALA A 27 7.53 -16.00 -7.24
CA ALA A 27 7.93 -14.59 -7.36
C ALA A 27 8.00 -14.08 -8.82
N ILE A 28 8.12 -15.00 -9.78
CA ILE A 28 7.98 -14.69 -11.21
C ILE A 28 6.51 -14.57 -11.60
N ALA A 29 5.66 -15.50 -11.13
CA ALA A 29 4.24 -15.56 -11.49
C ALA A 29 3.39 -14.50 -10.79
N LEU A 30 3.65 -14.27 -9.51
CA LEU A 30 3.08 -13.22 -8.68
C LEU A 30 4.19 -12.18 -8.53
N PRO A 31 4.00 -10.90 -8.91
CA PRO A 31 5.00 -9.84 -8.73
C PRO A 31 5.17 -9.47 -7.25
N ALA A 32 5.52 -10.45 -6.44
CA ALA A 32 5.56 -10.44 -4.99
C ALA A 32 6.84 -11.14 -4.53
N TRP A 33 7.61 -10.46 -3.69
CA TRP A 33 8.92 -10.93 -3.24
C TRP A 33 8.87 -11.70 -1.92
N TRP A 34 7.73 -11.68 -1.23
CA TRP A 34 7.57 -12.36 0.04
C TRP A 34 7.90 -13.87 0.00
N PRO A 35 7.69 -14.65 -1.09
CA PRO A 35 8.00 -16.08 -1.06
C PRO A 35 9.51 -16.34 -0.91
N ILE A 36 10.33 -15.56 -1.62
CA ILE A 36 11.80 -15.69 -1.57
C ILE A 36 12.32 -15.25 -0.20
N LEU A 37 11.82 -14.11 0.32
CA LEU A 37 12.19 -13.63 1.65
C LEU A 37 11.81 -14.64 2.73
N LEU A 38 10.62 -15.24 2.61
CA LEU A 38 10.13 -16.22 3.57
C LEU A 38 10.99 -17.50 3.55
N VAL A 39 11.33 -18.04 2.38
CA VAL A 39 12.20 -19.23 2.28
C VAL A 39 13.62 -18.92 2.76
N ALA A 40 14.17 -17.75 2.44
CA ALA A 40 15.47 -17.34 2.96
C ALA A 40 15.47 -17.26 4.50
N LEU A 41 14.40 -16.71 5.08
CA LEU A 41 14.22 -16.63 6.52
C LEU A 41 14.04 -18.02 7.16
N MET A 42 13.29 -18.92 6.53
CA MET A 42 13.15 -20.32 6.96
C MET A 42 14.50 -21.03 7.01
N ILE A 43 15.32 -20.88 5.97
CA ILE A 43 16.67 -21.43 5.93
C ILE A 43 17.51 -20.84 7.07
N GLY A 44 17.48 -19.51 7.25
CA GLY A 44 18.22 -18.82 8.30
C GLY A 44 17.83 -19.27 9.71
N VAL A 45 16.53 -19.36 10.01
CA VAL A 45 16.02 -19.84 11.30
C VAL A 45 16.41 -21.31 11.51
N GLY A 46 16.23 -22.16 10.50
CA GLY A 46 16.56 -23.57 10.57
C GLY A 46 18.05 -23.83 10.84
N VAL A 47 18.94 -23.14 10.12
CA VAL A 47 20.40 -23.21 10.34
C VAL A 47 20.77 -22.71 11.74
N LEU A 48 20.17 -21.60 12.19
CA LEU A 48 20.44 -21.05 13.52
C LEU A 48 20.01 -22.03 14.62
N LEU A 49 18.86 -22.68 14.47
CA LEU A 49 18.38 -23.70 15.40
C LEU A 49 19.28 -24.95 15.38
N ASP A 50 19.68 -25.42 14.20
CA ASP A 50 20.57 -26.58 14.08
C ASP A 50 21.91 -26.33 14.78
N VAL A 51 22.50 -25.14 14.62
CA VAL A 51 23.74 -24.75 15.30
C VAL A 51 23.54 -24.58 16.81
N SER A 52 22.46 -23.91 17.22
CA SER A 52 22.24 -23.55 18.64
C SER A 52 21.80 -24.75 19.49
N LEU A 53 21.11 -25.72 18.90
CA LEU A 53 20.59 -26.90 19.61
C LEU A 53 21.44 -28.15 19.40
N TYR A 54 22.53 -28.07 18.64
CA TYR A 54 23.38 -29.22 18.31
C TYR A 54 23.89 -29.92 19.57
N ASP A 55 24.56 -29.18 20.46
CA ASP A 55 25.17 -29.71 21.68
C ASP A 55 24.14 -30.05 22.78
N VAL A 56 22.87 -29.66 22.58
CA VAL A 56 21.78 -29.89 23.54
C VAL A 56 21.03 -31.19 23.21
N LEU A 57 21.07 -31.65 21.96
CA LEU A 57 20.28 -32.77 21.46
C LEU A 57 21.18 -33.84 20.83
N ASP A 58 21.80 -34.66 21.67
CA ASP A 58 22.63 -35.81 21.27
C ASP A 58 21.87 -36.80 20.36
N TYR A 59 20.58 -36.97 20.63
CA TYR A 59 19.69 -37.80 19.82
C TYR A 59 18.35 -37.09 19.62
N GLN A 60 17.89 -37.08 18.37
CA GLN A 60 16.60 -36.53 18.00
C GLN A 60 15.69 -37.68 17.52
N PRO A 61 14.82 -38.21 18.40
CA PRO A 61 13.82 -39.18 17.97
C PRO A 61 12.90 -38.56 16.91
N GLY A 62 12.41 -39.36 15.96
CA GLY A 62 11.56 -38.85 14.87
C GLY A 62 10.32 -38.07 15.35
N TRP A 63 9.78 -38.42 16.52
CA TRP A 63 8.63 -37.70 17.09
C TRP A 63 8.94 -36.25 17.51
N TYR A 64 10.21 -35.90 17.75
CA TYR A 64 10.62 -34.51 18.03
C TYR A 64 10.55 -33.59 16.80
N ALA A 65 10.46 -34.15 15.59
CA ALA A 65 10.36 -33.34 14.37
C ALA A 65 9.16 -32.40 14.36
N VAL A 66 8.03 -32.84 14.94
CA VAL A 66 6.79 -32.04 15.04
C VAL A 66 6.92 -30.87 16.03
N PRO A 67 7.26 -31.07 17.32
CA PRO A 67 7.39 -29.95 18.26
C PRO A 67 8.51 -28.98 17.85
N LEU A 68 9.63 -29.47 17.33
CA LEU A 68 10.69 -28.58 16.83
C LEU A 68 10.25 -27.81 15.57
N GLY A 69 9.50 -28.44 14.67
CA GLY A 69 8.90 -27.76 13.52
C GLY A 69 7.91 -26.67 13.92
N LEU A 70 7.13 -26.89 14.98
CA LEU A 70 6.20 -25.87 15.52
C LEU A 70 6.96 -24.70 16.17
N ILE A 71 8.06 -24.97 16.87
CA ILE A 71 8.94 -23.92 17.41
C ILE A 71 9.58 -23.12 16.27
N GLU A 72 10.10 -23.80 15.25
CA GLU A 72 10.68 -23.16 14.06
C GLU A 72 9.65 -22.25 13.36
N LEU A 73 8.41 -22.73 13.18
CA LEU A 73 7.31 -21.92 12.64
C LEU A 73 6.99 -20.72 13.54
N GLY A 74 6.92 -20.89 14.85
CA GLY A 74 6.66 -19.80 15.79
C GLY A 74 7.71 -18.69 15.70
N ILE A 75 8.99 -19.06 15.65
CA ILE A 75 10.11 -18.13 15.49
C ILE A 75 10.05 -17.45 14.12
N LEU A 76 9.79 -18.21 13.05
CA LEU A 76 9.62 -17.67 11.70
C LEU A 76 8.53 -16.61 11.65
N MET A 77 7.35 -16.90 12.22
CA MET A 77 6.22 -15.97 12.22
C MET A 77 6.51 -14.71 13.04
N ALA A 78 7.29 -14.83 14.13
CA ALA A 78 7.77 -13.67 14.88
C ALA A 78 8.66 -12.77 14.02
N PHE A 79 9.60 -13.33 13.25
CA PHE A 79 10.43 -12.57 12.32
C PHE A 79 9.66 -11.98 11.14
N VAL A 80 8.71 -12.72 10.55
CA VAL A 80 7.82 -12.21 9.49
C VAL A 80 7.09 -10.95 9.95
N ARG A 81 6.58 -10.96 11.19
CA ARG A 81 5.92 -9.80 11.79
C ARG A 81 6.90 -8.66 12.09
N ALA A 82 8.06 -8.97 12.66
CA ALA A 82 9.06 -7.97 13.03
C ALA A 82 9.69 -7.27 11.82
N LEU A 83 9.82 -7.97 10.69
CA LEU A 83 10.38 -7.46 9.43
C LEU A 83 9.30 -6.90 8.49
N GLU A 84 8.04 -6.84 8.93
CA GLU A 84 6.89 -6.35 8.14
C GLU A 84 6.80 -7.03 6.75
N ILE A 85 7.05 -8.33 6.69
CA ILE A 85 6.92 -9.09 5.45
C ILE A 85 5.42 -9.25 5.15
N HIS A 86 4.95 -8.58 4.12
CA HIS A 86 3.54 -8.55 3.72
C HIS A 86 3.15 -9.86 3.02
N VAL A 87 2.76 -10.86 3.80
CA VAL A 87 2.25 -12.17 3.35
C VAL A 87 1.00 -12.53 4.14
N SER A 88 0.01 -13.16 3.50
CA SER A 88 -1.14 -13.67 4.24
C SER A 88 -0.71 -14.82 5.14
N LEU A 89 -1.27 -14.89 6.36
CA LEU A 89 -0.92 -15.94 7.33
C LEU A 89 -1.06 -17.35 6.72
N ALA A 90 -2.14 -17.59 5.96
CA ALA A 90 -2.40 -18.86 5.30
C ALA A 90 -1.31 -19.22 4.28
N ALA A 91 -0.84 -18.26 3.47
CA ALA A 91 0.21 -18.49 2.50
C ALA A 91 1.56 -18.78 3.19
N ALA A 92 1.87 -18.07 4.27
CA ALA A 92 3.09 -18.31 5.04
C ALA A 92 3.12 -19.71 5.68
N ILE A 93 2.02 -20.10 6.34
CA ILE A 93 1.85 -21.44 6.93
C ILE A 93 1.92 -22.51 5.84
N GLY A 94 1.23 -22.30 4.71
CA GLY A 94 1.21 -23.24 3.59
C GLY A 94 2.60 -23.48 3.00
N LEU A 95 3.39 -22.41 2.79
CA LEU A 95 4.74 -22.53 2.28
C LEU A 95 5.67 -23.25 3.27
N PHE A 96 5.58 -22.91 4.56
CA PHE A 96 6.34 -23.58 5.61
C PHE A 96 6.00 -25.07 5.72
N ALA A 97 4.71 -25.40 5.83
CA ALA A 97 4.25 -26.78 5.96
C ALA A 97 4.66 -27.62 4.75
N GLY A 98 4.52 -27.08 3.53
CA GLY A 98 4.96 -27.74 2.31
C GLY A 98 6.47 -28.01 2.30
N ALA A 99 7.28 -27.01 2.64
CA ALA A 99 8.74 -27.18 2.73
C ALA A 99 9.15 -28.18 3.81
N TRP A 100 8.48 -28.17 4.97
CA TRP A 100 8.72 -29.10 6.06
C TRP A 100 8.41 -30.54 5.62
N VAL A 101 7.26 -30.78 4.97
CA VAL A 101 6.90 -32.11 4.44
C VAL A 101 7.93 -32.58 3.41
N VAL A 102 8.35 -31.72 2.49
CA VAL A 102 9.41 -32.05 1.51
C VAL A 102 10.70 -32.46 2.23
N SER A 103 11.09 -31.74 3.28
CA SER A 103 12.26 -32.08 4.09
C SER A 103 12.11 -33.45 4.77
N GLN A 104 10.95 -33.77 5.34
CA GLN A 104 10.70 -35.09 5.94
C GLN A 104 10.79 -36.22 4.90
N VAL A 105 10.19 -36.05 3.72
CA VAL A 105 10.24 -37.04 2.64
C VAL A 105 11.67 -37.26 2.17
N LEU A 106 12.44 -36.19 1.98
CA LEU A 106 13.84 -36.28 1.58
C LEU A 106 14.69 -36.94 2.67
N ALA A 107 14.54 -36.56 3.94
CA ALA A 107 15.32 -37.12 5.02
C ALA A 107 15.06 -38.63 5.24
N HIS A 108 13.82 -39.08 5.08
CA HIS A 108 13.43 -40.46 5.35
C HIS A 108 13.50 -41.40 4.14
N ALA A 109 13.37 -40.88 2.92
CA ALA A 109 13.36 -41.71 1.71
C ALA A 109 14.36 -41.23 0.65
N GLY A 110 14.43 -39.92 0.40
CA GLY A 110 15.28 -39.38 -0.68
C GLY A 110 16.77 -39.56 -0.42
N PHE A 111 17.28 -39.08 0.71
CA PHE A 111 18.70 -39.11 1.06
C PHE A 111 19.23 -40.53 1.30
N PRO A 112 18.51 -41.43 2.00
CA PRO A 112 18.91 -42.85 2.07
C PRO A 112 18.98 -43.53 0.70
N TRP A 113 18.14 -43.11 -0.25
CA TRP A 113 18.19 -43.63 -1.63
C TRP A 113 19.39 -43.07 -2.41
N LEU A 114 19.74 -41.80 -2.20
CA LEU A 114 20.89 -41.15 -2.84
C LEU A 114 22.23 -41.60 -2.25
N SER A 115 22.28 -41.92 -0.97
CA SER A 115 23.45 -42.46 -0.27
C SER A 115 23.00 -43.54 0.69
N LEU A 116 23.31 -44.80 0.37
CA LEU A 116 22.99 -45.94 1.23
C LEU A 116 23.67 -45.87 2.59
N SER A 117 24.78 -45.11 2.71
CA SER A 117 25.49 -44.86 3.96
C SER A 117 25.03 -43.57 4.68
N TYR A 118 23.99 -42.88 4.18
CA TYR A 118 23.54 -41.59 4.73
C TYR A 118 23.31 -41.64 6.24
N ALA A 119 22.75 -42.74 6.74
CA ALA A 119 22.41 -42.86 8.14
C ALA A 119 23.65 -43.17 9.00
N GLU A 120 24.55 -44.02 8.50
CA GLU A 120 25.83 -44.36 9.11
C GLU A 120 26.80 -43.17 9.13
N ASP A 121 26.78 -42.33 8.09
CA ASP A 121 27.63 -41.13 7.94
C ASP A 121 27.06 -39.93 8.72
N GLY A 122 26.12 -40.15 9.65
CA GLY A 122 25.53 -39.08 10.45
C GLY A 122 24.78 -38.03 9.64
N GLY A 123 24.24 -38.43 8.48
CA GLY A 123 23.50 -37.59 7.55
C GLY A 123 24.35 -36.76 6.60
N GLU A 124 25.65 -37.05 6.48
CA GLU A 124 26.49 -36.37 5.50
C GLU A 124 26.15 -36.83 4.07
N LEU A 125 25.96 -35.87 3.16
CA LEU A 125 25.68 -36.11 1.74
C LEU A 125 26.94 -35.98 0.89
N GLY A 126 28.06 -35.57 1.49
CA GLY A 126 29.35 -35.44 0.84
C GLY A 126 29.32 -34.43 -0.32
N ARG A 127 29.79 -34.84 -1.50
CA ARG A 127 29.83 -33.95 -2.68
C ARG A 127 28.44 -33.48 -3.11
N ALA A 128 27.41 -34.30 -2.94
CA ALA A 128 26.04 -33.93 -3.30
C ALA A 128 25.51 -32.82 -2.38
N GLY A 129 25.80 -32.90 -1.07
CA GLY A 129 25.45 -31.86 -0.10
C GLY A 129 26.13 -30.52 -0.40
N VAL A 130 27.43 -30.55 -0.71
CA VAL A 130 28.18 -29.35 -1.10
C VAL A 130 27.64 -28.73 -2.40
N ALA A 131 27.31 -29.56 -3.40
CA ALA A 131 26.74 -29.08 -4.66
C ALA A 131 25.36 -28.43 -4.44
N ALA A 132 24.49 -29.07 -3.66
CA ALA A 132 23.16 -28.54 -3.34
C ALA A 132 23.23 -27.22 -2.57
N LEU A 133 24.16 -27.10 -1.62
CA LEU A 133 24.45 -25.83 -0.94
C LEU A 133 24.83 -24.73 -1.95
N GLY A 134 25.76 -25.04 -2.86
CA GLY A 134 26.15 -24.11 -3.92
C GLY A 134 24.96 -23.65 -4.76
N PHE A 135 24.07 -24.56 -5.14
CA PHE A 135 22.86 -24.22 -5.89
C PHE A 135 21.89 -23.33 -5.10
N VAL A 136 21.65 -23.63 -3.81
CA VAL A 136 20.78 -22.80 -2.96
C VAL A 136 21.33 -21.40 -2.82
N VAL A 137 22.63 -21.25 -2.56
CA VAL A 137 23.29 -19.94 -2.46
C VAL A 137 23.20 -19.18 -3.78
N VAL A 138 23.46 -19.84 -4.91
CA VAL A 138 23.35 -19.22 -6.23
C VAL A 138 21.93 -18.81 -6.56
N ALA A 139 20.93 -19.66 -6.28
CA ALA A 139 19.53 -19.36 -6.55
C ALA A 139 19.03 -18.19 -5.70
N LEU A 140 19.31 -18.18 -4.39
CA LEU A 140 18.98 -17.07 -3.50
C LEU A 140 19.74 -15.80 -3.90
N GLY A 141 21.03 -15.91 -4.23
CA GLY A 141 21.85 -14.79 -4.70
C GLY A 141 21.34 -14.19 -6.01
N ALA A 142 20.94 -15.02 -6.97
CA ALA A 142 20.37 -14.58 -8.24
C ALA A 142 18.99 -13.93 -8.05
N CYS A 143 18.10 -14.56 -7.28
CA CYS A 143 16.79 -14.01 -6.97
C CYS A 143 16.93 -12.69 -6.17
N GLY A 144 17.89 -12.60 -5.24
CA GLY A 144 18.25 -11.38 -4.50
C GLY A 144 18.85 -10.28 -5.38
N ALA A 145 19.68 -10.62 -6.37
CA ALA A 145 20.23 -9.67 -7.33
C ALA A 145 19.13 -9.10 -8.25
N ILE A 146 18.20 -9.94 -8.72
CA ILE A 146 17.03 -9.49 -9.50
C ILE A 146 16.13 -8.59 -8.65
N TYR A 147 15.92 -8.93 -7.37
CA TYR A 147 15.20 -8.08 -6.44
C TYR A 147 15.85 -6.70 -6.37
N TRP A 148 17.14 -6.68 -6.03
CA TRP A 148 17.90 -5.45 -5.87
C TRP A 148 17.88 -4.59 -7.14
N ALA A 149 17.99 -5.21 -8.32
CA ALA A 149 17.91 -4.53 -9.60
C ALA A 149 16.52 -3.95 -9.91
N LYS A 150 15.46 -4.49 -9.30
CA LYS A 150 14.06 -4.03 -9.47
C LYS A 150 13.56 -3.13 -8.34
N VAL A 151 14.26 -3.05 -7.20
CA VAL A 151 13.91 -2.12 -6.13
C VAL A 151 14.03 -0.70 -6.68
N PRO A 152 12.96 0.12 -6.63
CA PRO A 152 13.03 1.48 -7.11
C PRO A 152 14.13 2.25 -6.37
N PRO A 153 15.04 2.95 -7.07
CA PRO A 153 16.10 3.72 -6.43
C PRO A 153 15.51 4.76 -5.48
N THR A 154 16.15 4.93 -4.33
CA THR A 154 15.76 5.99 -3.38
C THR A 154 16.56 7.25 -3.65
N VAL A 155 15.88 8.32 -4.05
CA VAL A 155 16.44 9.66 -4.22
C VAL A 155 16.13 10.47 -2.96
N ARG A 156 17.16 10.96 -2.27
CA ARG A 156 17.00 11.79 -1.08
C ARG A 156 17.16 13.27 -1.42
N LEU A 157 16.14 14.08 -1.17
CA LEU A 157 16.24 15.53 -1.25
C LEU A 157 16.82 16.07 0.05
N ALA A 158 17.97 16.75 -0.05
CA ALA A 158 18.59 17.47 1.06
C ALA A 158 17.66 18.60 1.57
N ALA A 159 17.89 19.06 2.79
CA ALA A 159 17.15 20.17 3.35
C ALA A 159 17.42 21.44 2.53
N GLY A 160 16.41 22.28 2.36
CA GLY A 160 16.50 23.49 1.53
C GLY A 160 15.52 23.47 0.36
N VAL A 161 15.64 24.50 -0.48
CA VAL A 161 14.73 24.74 -1.61
C VAL A 161 15.33 24.18 -2.89
N HIS A 162 14.62 23.25 -3.51
CA HIS A 162 14.89 22.67 -4.81
C HIS A 162 13.98 23.33 -5.83
N GLN A 163 14.54 23.82 -6.94
CA GLN A 163 13.71 24.39 -8.02
C GLN A 163 13.07 23.27 -8.82
N GLY A 164 11.76 23.36 -9.00
CA GLY A 164 10.93 22.46 -9.78
C GLY A 164 10.51 23.07 -11.14
N PRO A 165 9.63 22.38 -11.88
CA PRO A 165 9.01 21.12 -11.47
C PRO A 165 10.00 19.96 -11.45
N LEU A 166 9.99 19.16 -10.38
CA LEU A 166 10.74 17.89 -10.39
C LEU A 166 9.94 16.85 -11.19
N VAL A 167 10.49 16.38 -12.29
CA VAL A 167 9.80 15.41 -13.16
C VAL A 167 10.32 14.00 -12.90
N ILE A 168 9.45 13.14 -12.39
CA ILE A 168 9.73 11.73 -12.11
C ILE A 168 9.21 10.89 -13.27
N THR A 169 10.13 10.44 -14.13
CA THR A 169 9.82 9.68 -15.36
C THR A 169 10.09 8.18 -15.24
N HIS A 170 10.59 7.72 -14.09
CA HIS A 170 10.88 6.31 -13.83
C HIS A 170 10.43 5.93 -12.42
N SER A 171 10.28 4.62 -12.18
CA SER A 171 10.01 4.08 -10.85
C SER A 171 11.12 4.49 -9.88
N GLN A 172 10.76 5.16 -8.78
CA GLN A 172 11.70 5.61 -7.75
C GLN A 172 10.99 5.98 -6.46
N THR A 173 11.75 6.04 -5.36
CA THR A 173 11.30 6.57 -4.08
C THR A 173 11.97 7.92 -3.82
N LEU A 174 11.23 9.02 -3.90
CA LEU A 174 11.69 10.36 -3.56
C LEU A 174 11.41 10.65 -2.08
N VAL A 175 12.45 10.87 -1.28
CA VAL A 175 12.33 11.15 0.16
C VAL A 175 12.93 12.50 0.50
N GLY A 176 12.13 13.40 1.05
CA GLY A 176 12.60 14.65 1.63
C GLY A 176 13.25 14.43 2.99
N THR A 177 14.43 15.01 3.19
CA THR A 177 14.93 15.29 4.53
C THR A 177 14.15 16.46 5.14
N ARG A 178 14.13 16.58 6.47
CA ARG A 178 13.35 17.62 7.15
C ARG A 178 13.74 19.01 6.62
N GLY A 179 12.76 19.76 6.11
CA GLY A 179 12.98 21.06 5.48
C GLY A 179 13.28 21.02 3.98
N ALA A 180 13.17 19.86 3.32
CA ALA A 180 13.19 19.77 1.87
C ALA A 180 11.91 20.36 1.26
N VAL A 181 12.08 21.39 0.43
CA VAL A 181 11.00 22.09 -0.27
C VAL A 181 11.24 22.04 -1.76
N VAL A 182 10.23 21.68 -2.54
CA VAL A 182 10.23 21.80 -4.00
C VAL A 182 9.40 23.01 -4.39
N ARG A 183 10.03 24.00 -5.02
CA ARG A 183 9.34 25.19 -5.52
C ARG A 183 8.90 24.99 -6.97
N GLY A 184 7.63 25.17 -7.27
CA GLY A 184 7.11 25.05 -8.65
C GLY A 184 6.59 23.66 -9.03
N GLY A 185 6.47 22.75 -8.05
CA GLY A 185 5.71 21.51 -8.21
C GLY A 185 6.52 20.23 -8.42
N ILE A 186 5.81 19.11 -8.43
CA ILE A 186 6.34 17.77 -8.75
C ILE A 186 5.43 17.16 -9.82
N VAL A 187 6.02 16.54 -10.85
CA VAL A 187 5.29 15.87 -11.93
C VAL A 187 5.69 14.40 -11.96
N ILE A 188 4.74 13.50 -11.77
CA ILE A 188 4.93 12.05 -11.74
C ILE A 188 4.34 11.46 -13.01
N ARG A 189 5.19 10.86 -13.85
CA ARG A 189 4.82 10.21 -15.12
C ARG A 189 5.06 8.71 -15.15
N ALA A 190 5.55 8.15 -14.03
CA ALA A 190 5.88 6.74 -13.92
C ALA A 190 5.02 6.04 -12.87
N SER A 191 4.84 4.74 -13.05
CA SER A 191 4.27 3.85 -12.05
C SER A 191 5.30 3.48 -10.98
N HIS A 192 4.83 2.97 -9.84
CA HIS A 192 5.67 2.56 -8.70
C HIS A 192 6.52 3.69 -8.12
N VAL A 193 5.95 4.89 -8.07
CA VAL A 193 6.61 6.08 -7.50
C VAL A 193 6.12 6.30 -6.08
N ILE A 194 7.07 6.51 -5.17
CA ILE A 194 6.76 6.91 -3.79
C ILE A 194 7.34 8.31 -3.59
N VAL A 195 6.52 9.27 -3.16
CA VAL A 195 6.97 10.60 -2.73
C VAL A 195 6.65 10.76 -1.25
N ARG A 196 7.67 10.99 -0.43
CA ARG A 196 7.56 10.98 1.02
C ARG A 196 8.26 12.15 1.69
N ASN A 197 7.60 12.76 2.68
CA ASN A 197 8.17 13.82 3.53
C ASN A 197 8.69 15.04 2.73
N VAL A 198 8.00 15.42 1.66
CA VAL A 198 8.38 16.56 0.81
C VAL A 198 7.36 17.67 0.96
N SER A 199 7.83 18.92 1.12
CA SER A 199 6.99 20.10 0.99
C SER A 199 7.07 20.64 -0.44
N VAL A 200 5.94 21.07 -0.98
CA VAL A 200 5.82 21.68 -2.31
C VAL A 200 5.20 23.06 -2.15
N VAL A 201 5.81 24.06 -2.79
CA VAL A 201 5.35 25.46 -2.71
C VAL A 201 5.17 26.02 -4.12
N GLY A 202 3.98 26.54 -4.39
CA GLY A 202 3.65 27.10 -5.70
C GLY A 202 3.49 26.03 -6.78
N GLY A 203 3.52 26.49 -8.03
CA GLY A 203 3.21 25.68 -9.22
C GLY A 203 1.80 25.98 -9.72
N GLU A 204 1.55 25.68 -11.00
CA GLU A 204 0.18 25.65 -11.52
C GLU A 204 -0.62 24.62 -10.73
N ASN A 205 -0.12 23.39 -10.70
CA ASN A 205 -0.50 22.35 -9.75
C ASN A 205 0.67 22.06 -8.80
N GLY A 206 0.39 21.71 -7.55
CA GLY A 206 1.43 21.35 -6.59
C GLY A 206 2.08 20.02 -6.95
N ILE A 207 1.30 18.93 -6.95
CA ILE A 207 1.77 17.61 -7.38
C ILE A 207 0.87 17.13 -8.51
N VAL A 208 1.46 16.82 -9.66
CA VAL A 208 0.76 16.23 -10.82
C VAL A 208 1.11 14.76 -10.90
N VAL A 209 0.10 13.91 -11.04
CA VAL A 209 0.24 12.49 -11.37
C VAL A 209 -0.50 12.24 -12.68
N ASP A 210 0.24 12.07 -13.76
CA ASP A 210 -0.31 11.90 -15.10
C ASP A 210 0.61 11.00 -15.94
N GLY A 211 0.09 9.83 -16.31
CA GLY A 211 0.78 8.84 -17.15
C GLY A 211 0.46 8.97 -18.64
N GLY A 212 -0.31 9.99 -19.03
CA GLY A 212 -0.89 10.12 -20.35
C GLY A 212 -1.78 8.92 -20.70
N ASP A 213 -1.68 8.44 -21.93
CA ASP A 213 -2.55 7.41 -22.46
C ASP A 213 -2.48 6.08 -21.69
N ARG A 214 -1.28 5.73 -21.20
CA ARG A 214 -1.03 4.47 -20.47
C ARG A 214 -1.48 4.52 -19.02
N GLY A 215 -1.72 5.72 -18.49
CA GLY A 215 -1.96 5.98 -17.08
C GLY A 215 -0.78 5.62 -16.17
N THR A 216 -0.91 5.93 -14.87
CA THR A 216 0.04 5.47 -13.85
C THR A 216 -0.64 4.66 -12.75
N HIS A 217 0.10 3.72 -12.18
CA HIS A 217 -0.35 2.88 -11.08
C HIS A 217 0.68 2.85 -9.95
N HIS A 218 0.22 2.51 -8.75
CA HIS A 218 1.08 2.31 -7.58
C HIS A 218 1.89 3.57 -7.23
N VAL A 219 1.27 4.74 -7.35
CA VAL A 219 1.84 6.00 -6.86
C VAL A 219 1.39 6.22 -5.42
N LEU A 220 2.36 6.39 -4.51
CA LEU A 220 2.13 6.69 -3.10
C LEU A 220 2.65 8.09 -2.78
N LEU A 221 1.75 8.97 -2.33
CA LEU A 221 2.08 10.27 -1.75
C LEU A 221 1.89 10.15 -0.23
N ASP A 222 2.97 10.27 0.55
CA ASP A 222 2.96 9.98 1.99
C ASP A 222 3.62 11.12 2.78
N ARG A 223 2.85 11.78 3.67
CA ARG A 223 3.32 12.95 4.42
C ARG A 223 3.87 14.06 3.52
N VAL A 224 3.15 14.34 2.44
CA VAL A 224 3.44 15.49 1.55
C VAL A 224 2.70 16.73 2.04
N LYS A 225 3.33 17.89 1.90
CA LYS A 225 2.71 19.19 2.19
C LYS A 225 2.70 20.04 0.93
N VAL A 226 1.54 20.50 0.48
CA VAL A 226 1.39 21.38 -0.67
C VAL A 226 0.80 22.70 -0.22
N VAL A 227 1.43 23.81 -0.62
CA VAL A 227 0.95 25.17 -0.30
C VAL A 227 1.01 26.06 -1.52
N GLY A 228 -0.07 26.79 -1.78
CA GLY A 228 -0.09 27.90 -2.74
C GLY A 228 -0.01 27.48 -4.21
N ALA A 229 -0.53 26.31 -4.56
CA ALA A 229 -0.80 25.96 -5.96
C ALA A 229 -1.85 26.91 -6.56
N GLN A 230 -1.78 27.17 -7.87
CA GLN A 230 -2.68 28.11 -8.56
C GLN A 230 -3.99 27.47 -9.03
N MET A 231 -3.96 26.17 -9.30
CA MET A 231 -5.08 25.33 -9.70
C MET A 231 -5.27 24.26 -8.62
N ASP A 232 -4.60 23.11 -8.70
CA ASP A 232 -4.85 22.01 -7.76
C ASP A 232 -3.64 21.76 -6.87
N GLY A 233 -3.89 21.53 -5.58
CA GLY A 233 -2.84 21.11 -4.66
C GLY A 233 -2.23 19.77 -5.13
N ILE A 234 -3.08 18.78 -5.35
CA ILE A 234 -2.69 17.50 -5.95
C ILE A 234 -3.65 17.20 -7.11
N HIS A 235 -3.11 17.07 -8.31
CA HIS A 235 -3.82 16.82 -9.55
C HIS A 235 -3.50 15.42 -10.07
N VAL A 236 -4.50 14.56 -10.20
CA VAL A 236 -4.33 13.17 -10.61
C VAL A 236 -5.23 12.90 -11.81
N ARG A 237 -4.63 12.58 -12.95
CA ARG A 237 -5.37 12.27 -14.19
C ARG A 237 -4.99 10.89 -14.69
N ARG A 238 -6.00 10.09 -15.09
CA ARG A 238 -5.82 8.73 -15.62
C ARG A 238 -4.81 7.93 -14.80
N SER A 239 -4.94 7.95 -13.48
CA SER A 239 -3.95 7.36 -12.59
C SER A 239 -4.58 6.81 -11.30
N ARG A 240 -4.05 5.68 -10.81
CA ARG A 240 -4.40 5.12 -9.49
C ARG A 240 -3.38 5.52 -8.44
N VAL A 241 -3.83 6.23 -7.41
CA VAL A 241 -2.97 6.78 -6.35
C VAL A 241 -3.39 6.33 -4.96
N THR A 242 -2.44 6.38 -4.03
CA THR A 242 -2.70 6.37 -2.59
C THR A 242 -2.08 7.62 -2.00
N ILE A 243 -2.88 8.45 -1.34
CA ILE A 243 -2.47 9.70 -0.72
C ILE A 243 -2.71 9.56 0.78
N ARG A 244 -1.67 9.73 1.59
CA ARG A 244 -1.69 9.51 3.04
C ARG A 244 -1.05 10.65 3.81
N ASP A 245 -1.63 10.97 4.96
CA ASP A 245 -1.09 11.89 5.97
C ASP A 245 -0.66 13.24 5.36
N CYS A 246 -1.40 13.73 4.37
CA CYS A 246 -1.01 14.90 3.58
C CYS A 246 -1.57 16.21 4.15
N VAL A 247 -0.95 17.33 3.78
CA VAL A 247 -1.48 18.67 4.08
C VAL A 247 -1.57 19.44 2.77
N VAL A 248 -2.74 19.94 2.43
CA VAL A 248 -2.97 20.82 1.28
C VAL A 248 -3.58 22.12 1.76
N ASP A 249 -2.90 23.22 1.47
CA ASP A 249 -3.35 24.58 1.76
C ASP A 249 -3.52 25.35 0.44
N SER A 250 -4.78 25.59 0.09
CA SER A 250 -5.21 26.24 -1.15
C SER A 250 -5.86 27.59 -0.82
N PRO A 251 -5.08 28.66 -0.58
CA PRO A 251 -5.63 29.93 -0.16
C PRO A 251 -6.29 30.65 -1.35
N THR A 252 -7.61 30.47 -1.48
CA THR A 252 -8.55 31.21 -2.35
C THR A 252 -8.43 30.95 -3.86
N GLY A 253 -9.47 31.35 -4.61
CA GLY A 253 -9.52 31.29 -6.06
C GLY A 253 -10.25 30.06 -6.59
N PHE A 254 -9.96 29.70 -7.84
CA PHE A 254 -10.51 28.51 -8.53
C PHE A 254 -9.80 27.21 -8.13
N THR A 255 -9.12 27.20 -7.00
CA THR A 255 -8.23 26.12 -6.61
C THR A 255 -8.97 24.91 -6.07
N GLN A 256 -8.52 23.70 -6.38
CA GLN A 256 -8.95 22.48 -5.71
C GLN A 256 -7.85 21.99 -4.76
N GLY A 257 -8.22 21.33 -3.67
CA GLY A 257 -7.23 20.71 -2.79
C GLY A 257 -6.61 19.48 -3.43
N ILE A 258 -7.42 18.46 -3.65
CA ILE A 258 -7.05 17.19 -4.29
C ILE A 258 -8.07 16.89 -5.37
N ASP A 259 -7.62 16.68 -6.59
CA ASP A 259 -8.46 16.29 -7.73
C ASP A 259 -7.98 14.95 -8.29
N ILE A 260 -8.88 13.96 -8.32
CA ILE A 260 -8.65 12.66 -8.94
C ILE A 260 -9.69 12.45 -10.03
N SER A 261 -9.22 12.33 -11.27
CA SER A 261 -10.16 12.18 -12.38
C SER A 261 -9.74 11.26 -13.51
N PHE A 262 -10.76 10.79 -14.23
CA PHE A 262 -10.66 9.94 -15.42
C PHE A 262 -9.93 8.62 -15.17
N SER A 263 -10.23 7.95 -14.06
CA SER A 263 -9.55 6.71 -13.64
C SER A 263 -10.52 5.60 -13.21
N ALA A 264 -11.79 5.65 -13.63
CA ALA A 264 -12.80 4.66 -13.25
C ALA A 264 -12.41 3.22 -13.64
N ASP A 265 -11.65 3.04 -14.71
CA ASP A 265 -11.16 1.75 -15.21
C ASP A 265 -9.88 1.27 -14.50
N MET A 266 -9.28 2.08 -13.62
CA MET A 266 -7.97 1.82 -13.03
C MET A 266 -8.02 1.25 -11.62
N GLY A 267 -9.22 1.01 -11.10
CA GLY A 267 -9.47 0.59 -9.72
C GLY A 267 -9.45 1.76 -8.73
N MET A 268 -9.69 1.44 -7.47
CA MET A 268 -9.91 2.42 -6.41
C MET A 268 -8.63 3.18 -6.01
N SER A 269 -8.67 4.51 -6.06
CA SER A 269 -7.71 5.42 -5.42
C SER A 269 -8.06 5.63 -3.95
N VAL A 270 -7.07 5.94 -3.11
CA VAL A 270 -7.25 6.12 -1.66
C VAL A 270 -6.74 7.48 -1.23
N ILE A 271 -7.54 8.22 -0.46
CA ILE A 271 -7.16 9.47 0.20
C ILE A 271 -7.44 9.30 1.70
N ASP A 272 -6.39 9.21 2.51
CA ASP A 272 -6.51 8.86 3.92
C ASP A 272 -5.69 9.78 4.83
N GLY A 273 -6.31 10.27 5.90
CA GLY A 273 -5.62 11.06 6.93
C GLY A 273 -5.10 12.43 6.45
N CYS A 274 -5.65 12.99 5.37
CA CYS A 274 -5.22 14.29 4.87
C CYS A 274 -5.94 15.47 5.54
N THR A 275 -5.24 16.60 5.64
CA THR A 275 -5.81 17.91 6.00
C THR A 275 -5.85 18.82 4.78
N VAL A 276 -7.04 19.20 4.34
CA VAL A 276 -7.26 20.09 3.19
C VAL A 276 -7.95 21.36 3.69
N THR A 277 -7.34 22.52 3.41
CA THR A 277 -7.83 23.82 3.86
C THR A 277 -7.99 24.78 2.68
N GLY A 278 -9.15 25.43 2.60
CA GLY A 278 -9.43 26.44 1.58
C GLY A 278 -9.78 25.83 0.22
N GLY A 279 -9.65 26.64 -0.83
CA GLY A 279 -9.99 26.29 -2.20
C GLY A 279 -11.47 26.47 -2.53
N ARG A 280 -11.78 26.43 -3.83
CA ARG A 280 -13.15 26.29 -4.33
C ARG A 280 -13.70 24.95 -3.89
N GLU A 281 -12.92 23.88 -4.08
CA GLU A 281 -13.29 22.54 -3.65
C GLU A 281 -12.15 21.88 -2.86
N GLY A 282 -12.49 21.04 -1.88
CA GLY A 282 -11.51 20.36 -1.05
C GLY A 282 -10.94 19.11 -1.73
N ILE A 283 -11.73 18.05 -1.77
CA ILE A 283 -11.40 16.79 -2.44
C ILE A 283 -12.42 16.56 -3.55
N VAL A 284 -11.95 16.35 -4.77
CA VAL A 284 -12.74 16.18 -5.98
C VAL A 284 -12.40 14.83 -6.60
N VAL A 285 -13.44 14.09 -6.93
CA VAL A 285 -13.39 12.81 -7.64
C VAL A 285 -14.35 12.89 -8.81
N ASP A 286 -13.81 12.72 -10.02
CA ASP A 286 -14.56 12.85 -11.27
C ASP A 286 -14.25 11.66 -12.19
N SER A 287 -15.28 10.92 -12.62
CA SER A 287 -15.13 9.74 -13.47
C SER A 287 -14.08 8.75 -12.90
N ALA A 288 -14.12 8.51 -11.59
CA ALA A 288 -13.12 7.72 -10.87
C ALA A 288 -13.69 6.89 -9.73
N LEU A 289 -12.92 5.89 -9.30
CA LEU A 289 -13.20 5.09 -8.11
C LEU A 289 -12.35 5.58 -6.94
N ALA A 290 -12.95 5.93 -5.81
CA ALA A 290 -12.20 6.47 -4.67
C ALA A 290 -12.70 6.00 -3.29
N MET A 291 -11.77 5.84 -2.37
CA MET A 291 -12.02 5.76 -0.93
C MET A 291 -11.42 6.99 -0.25
N ILE A 292 -12.27 7.75 0.45
CA ILE A 292 -11.92 9.00 1.13
C ILE A 292 -12.17 8.77 2.62
N SER A 293 -11.11 8.54 3.39
CA SER A 293 -11.20 8.13 4.79
C SER A 293 -10.40 9.03 5.74
N HIS A 294 -10.94 9.30 6.94
CA HIS A 294 -10.21 10.01 8.01
C HIS A 294 -9.63 11.39 7.65
N ASN A 295 -10.22 12.09 6.68
CA ASN A 295 -9.72 13.40 6.25
C ASN A 295 -10.36 14.54 7.05
N GLN A 296 -9.64 15.65 7.15
CA GLN A 296 -10.15 16.92 7.65
C GLN A 296 -10.21 17.93 6.49
N VAL A 297 -11.41 18.36 6.11
CA VAL A 297 -11.62 19.32 5.03
C VAL A 297 -12.31 20.56 5.57
N THR A 298 -11.70 21.73 5.40
CA THR A 298 -12.20 22.96 6.04
C THR A 298 -12.15 24.18 5.13
N ALA A 299 -13.08 25.10 5.36
CA ALA A 299 -13.09 26.44 4.78
C ALA A 299 -13.08 26.50 3.24
N THR A 300 -13.68 25.51 2.56
CA THR A 300 -13.85 25.52 1.11
C THR A 300 -14.97 26.48 0.69
N GLN A 301 -14.92 26.97 -0.56
CA GLN A 301 -15.83 28.01 -1.06
C GLN A 301 -17.04 27.48 -1.84
N MET A 302 -17.06 26.19 -2.21
CA MET A 302 -18.17 25.58 -2.95
C MET A 302 -18.53 24.18 -2.44
N ARG A 303 -17.56 23.26 -2.40
CA ARG A 303 -17.77 21.88 -1.91
C ARG A 303 -16.59 21.42 -1.08
N ALA A 304 -16.80 20.66 0.00
CA ALA A 304 -15.67 20.07 0.71
C ALA A 304 -15.23 18.75 0.08
N ILE A 305 -16.14 17.79 -0.06
CA ILE A 305 -15.89 16.53 -0.76
C ILE A 305 -16.89 16.42 -1.90
N ASN A 306 -16.39 16.30 -3.13
CA ASN A 306 -17.17 16.23 -4.35
C ASN A 306 -16.89 14.91 -5.07
N MET A 307 -17.89 14.02 -5.14
CA MET A 307 -17.88 12.79 -5.91
C MET A 307 -18.86 12.95 -7.08
N ASN A 308 -18.36 13.22 -8.28
CA ASN A 308 -19.18 13.64 -9.43
C ASN A 308 -18.85 12.83 -10.69
N GLU A 309 -19.70 13.01 -11.72
CA GLU A 309 -19.55 12.48 -13.08
C GLU A 309 -19.24 10.98 -13.08
N MET A 310 -20.24 10.16 -12.81
CA MET A 310 -20.14 8.69 -12.86
C MET A 310 -19.04 8.12 -11.96
N SER A 311 -18.73 8.79 -10.86
CA SER A 311 -17.77 8.31 -9.86
C SER A 311 -18.43 7.31 -8.91
N MET A 312 -17.65 6.39 -8.37
CA MET A 312 -18.17 5.46 -7.37
C MET A 312 -17.18 5.30 -6.22
N GLY A 313 -17.67 5.31 -4.99
CA GLY A 313 -16.73 5.31 -3.87
C GLY A 313 -17.33 5.31 -2.48
N MET A 314 -16.41 5.31 -1.52
CA MET A 314 -16.71 5.37 -0.10
C MET A 314 -16.15 6.66 0.49
N ILE A 315 -16.95 7.35 1.28
CA ILE A 315 -16.59 8.56 2.01
C ILE A 315 -16.86 8.26 3.48
N GLU A 316 -15.82 7.98 4.26
CA GLU A 316 -16.01 7.58 5.66
C GLU A 316 -15.11 8.27 6.68
N HIS A 317 -15.63 8.46 7.90
CA HIS A 317 -14.87 9.01 9.04
C HIS A 317 -14.20 10.38 8.77
N ASN A 318 -14.74 11.17 7.84
CA ASN A 318 -14.20 12.49 7.53
C ASN A 318 -14.80 13.56 8.45
N LYS A 319 -14.03 14.62 8.70
CA LYS A 319 -14.44 15.84 9.40
C LYS A 319 -14.49 16.98 8.40
N VAL A 320 -15.70 17.47 8.14
CA VAL A 320 -15.97 18.58 7.23
C VAL A 320 -16.49 19.76 8.04
N ALA A 321 -15.86 20.94 7.90
CA ALA A 321 -16.26 22.11 8.66
C ALA A 321 -16.15 23.45 7.91
N GLY A 322 -17.13 24.33 8.14
CA GLY A 322 -17.05 25.74 7.75
C GLY A 322 -17.08 25.98 6.23
N VAL A 323 -17.76 25.10 5.49
CA VAL A 323 -17.86 25.15 4.02
C VAL A 323 -18.89 26.18 3.60
N LEU A 324 -18.60 26.93 2.55
CA LEU A 324 -19.61 27.67 1.78
C LEU A 324 -20.14 26.74 0.67
N GLY A 325 -21.45 26.51 0.61
CA GLY A 325 -22.07 25.57 -0.32
C GLY A 325 -22.35 24.20 0.30
N VAL A 326 -21.65 23.15 -0.12
CA VAL A 326 -22.00 21.75 0.22
C VAL A 326 -20.87 21.04 0.96
N GLY A 327 -21.19 20.36 2.07
CA GLY A 327 -20.23 19.55 2.80
C GLY A 327 -19.75 18.35 1.98
N ILE A 328 -20.64 17.38 1.73
CA ILE A 328 -20.37 16.20 0.90
C ILE A 328 -21.37 16.17 -0.25
N PHE A 329 -20.88 16.17 -1.48
CA PHE A 329 -21.68 16.18 -2.70
C PHE A 329 -21.49 14.88 -3.46
N CYS A 330 -22.59 14.19 -3.76
CA CYS A 330 -22.66 13.05 -4.65
C CYS A 330 -23.45 13.48 -5.90
N GLY A 331 -22.82 13.46 -7.07
CA GLY A 331 -23.35 14.13 -8.26
C GLY A 331 -23.27 13.29 -9.54
N ASP A 332 -24.09 13.67 -10.51
CA ASP A 332 -24.05 13.19 -11.89
C ASP A 332 -23.85 11.69 -12.06
N GLN A 333 -24.89 10.92 -11.72
CA GLN A 333 -24.89 9.46 -11.84
C GLN A 333 -23.80 8.74 -11.02
N SER A 334 -23.24 9.41 -10.01
CA SER A 334 -22.30 8.77 -9.08
C SER A 334 -23.01 7.92 -8.04
N GLU A 335 -22.30 6.91 -7.52
CA GLU A 335 -22.77 6.07 -6.41
C GLU A 335 -21.83 6.23 -5.19
N CYS A 336 -22.37 6.76 -4.09
CA CYS A 336 -21.59 7.14 -2.93
C CYS A 336 -22.07 6.39 -1.68
N MET A 337 -21.18 5.64 -1.03
CA MET A 337 -21.39 5.15 0.34
C MET A 337 -20.79 6.17 1.31
N ILE A 338 -21.62 6.83 2.11
CA ILE A 338 -21.23 7.93 2.99
C ILE A 338 -21.46 7.50 4.44
N GLU A 339 -20.40 7.18 5.17
CA GLU A 339 -20.50 6.59 6.50
C GLU A 339 -19.73 7.33 7.59
N ARG A 340 -20.36 7.52 8.76
CA ARG A 340 -19.65 7.99 9.99
C ARG A 340 -18.87 9.30 9.80
N ASN A 341 -19.33 10.18 8.92
CA ASN A 341 -18.73 11.50 8.73
C ASN A 341 -19.33 12.51 9.70
N HIS A 342 -18.52 13.49 10.11
CA HIS A 342 -18.98 14.64 10.88
C HIS A 342 -18.95 15.87 9.96
N VAL A 343 -20.11 16.40 9.61
CA VAL A 343 -20.24 17.58 8.74
C VAL A 343 -20.87 18.72 9.52
N SER A 344 -20.18 19.86 9.60
CA SER A 344 -20.62 20.97 10.44
C SER A 344 -20.46 22.35 9.80
N GLY A 345 -21.39 23.24 10.14
CA GLY A 345 -21.29 24.67 9.83
C GLY A 345 -21.26 25.01 8.33
N THR A 346 -21.93 24.22 7.48
CA THR A 346 -22.12 24.58 6.07
C THR A 346 -23.01 25.83 5.94
N ARG A 347 -22.65 26.75 5.04
CA ARG A 347 -23.33 28.05 4.85
C ARG A 347 -23.81 28.20 3.41
N ALA A 348 -24.94 28.89 3.24
CA ALA A 348 -25.46 29.20 1.91
C ALA A 348 -24.63 30.28 1.21
N ASP A 349 -24.38 30.12 -0.08
CA ASP A 349 -23.76 31.12 -0.95
C ASP A 349 -24.82 32.00 -1.61
N HIS A 350 -25.48 32.85 -0.81
CA HIS A 350 -26.52 33.75 -1.30
C HIS A 350 -26.06 34.65 -2.47
N PRO A 351 -24.84 35.23 -2.46
CA PRO A 351 -24.37 36.05 -3.58
C PRO A 351 -24.32 35.33 -4.94
N SER A 352 -24.10 34.00 -4.97
CA SER A 352 -24.04 33.25 -6.23
C SER A 352 -25.40 33.13 -6.94
N GLY A 353 -26.50 33.19 -6.18
CA GLY A 353 -27.84 32.86 -6.69
C GLY A 353 -28.03 31.38 -7.06
N ASP A 354 -27.03 30.52 -6.83
CA ASP A 354 -27.08 29.09 -7.12
C ASP A 354 -27.83 28.34 -6.01
N LEU A 355 -29.00 27.81 -6.35
CA LEU A 355 -29.85 27.07 -5.42
C LEU A 355 -29.25 25.73 -4.98
N ALA A 356 -28.24 25.21 -5.69
CA ALA A 356 -27.48 24.05 -5.26
C ALA A 356 -26.53 24.40 -4.09
N GLN A 357 -26.17 25.68 -3.91
CA GLN A 357 -25.21 26.11 -2.89
C GLN A 357 -25.89 26.68 -1.64
N MET A 358 -26.98 26.05 -1.19
CA MET A 358 -27.79 26.52 -0.06
C MET A 358 -27.30 26.05 1.31
N GLY A 359 -26.04 25.62 1.43
CA GLY A 359 -25.46 25.23 2.71
C GLY A 359 -25.82 23.82 3.16
N TYR A 360 -25.88 22.83 2.24
CA TYR A 360 -26.21 21.44 2.57
C TYR A 360 -25.04 20.73 3.26
N GLY A 361 -25.32 19.95 4.32
CA GLY A 361 -24.35 19.03 4.91
C GLY A 361 -23.99 17.92 3.92
N ILE A 362 -25.00 17.22 3.40
CA ILE A 362 -24.84 16.19 2.37
C ILE A 362 -25.83 16.46 1.23
N GLU A 363 -25.41 16.32 -0.02
CA GLU A 363 -26.27 16.47 -1.20
C GLU A 363 -26.12 15.31 -2.17
N SER A 364 -27.26 14.80 -2.67
CA SER A 364 -27.33 13.94 -3.86
C SER A 364 -27.97 14.70 -5.02
N HIS A 365 -27.27 14.75 -6.15
CA HIS A 365 -27.66 15.54 -7.31
C HIS A 365 -27.58 14.73 -8.63
N TYR A 366 -28.53 14.98 -9.53
CA TYR A 366 -28.59 14.46 -10.91
C TYR A 366 -28.37 12.94 -11.03
N LYS A 367 -29.43 12.16 -10.75
CA LYS A 367 -29.45 10.69 -10.89
C LYS A 367 -28.35 9.93 -10.11
N SER A 368 -27.68 10.59 -9.17
CA SER A 368 -26.74 9.94 -8.26
C SER A 368 -27.47 9.19 -7.15
N LEU A 369 -26.79 8.24 -6.53
CA LEU A 369 -27.26 7.50 -5.36
C LEU A 369 -26.30 7.71 -4.19
N ALA A 370 -26.79 8.27 -3.09
CA ALA A 370 -26.05 8.39 -1.85
C ALA A 370 -26.65 7.49 -0.76
N GLU A 371 -25.88 6.50 -0.31
CA GLU A 371 -26.24 5.64 0.82
C GLU A 371 -25.58 6.15 2.09
N LEU A 372 -26.38 6.47 3.12
CA LEU A 372 -25.93 7.14 4.33
C LEU A 372 -26.01 6.20 5.54
N SER A 373 -24.95 6.15 6.33
CA SER A 373 -24.92 5.41 7.61
C SER A 373 -24.15 6.15 8.70
N GLY A 374 -24.76 6.39 9.86
CA GLY A 374 -24.06 6.90 11.05
C GLY A 374 -23.40 8.29 10.92
N ASN A 375 -23.83 9.15 9.98
CA ASN A 375 -23.28 10.50 9.82
C ASN A 375 -23.85 11.48 10.87
N GLU A 376 -23.01 12.42 11.31
CA GLU A 376 -23.36 13.49 12.24
C GLU A 376 -23.39 14.83 11.49
N LEU A 377 -24.54 15.50 11.49
CA LEU A 377 -24.76 16.77 10.77
C LEU A 377 -25.12 17.88 11.77
N VAL A 378 -24.20 18.81 12.02
CA VAL A 378 -24.32 19.79 13.12
C VAL A 378 -24.22 21.24 12.63
N GLY A 379 -25.24 22.05 12.89
CA GLY A 379 -25.20 23.49 12.60
C GLY A 379 -25.06 23.84 11.11
N ASN A 380 -25.42 22.92 10.23
CA ASN A 380 -25.49 23.13 8.78
C ASN A 380 -26.73 23.95 8.43
N ALA A 381 -26.64 24.87 7.46
CA ALA A 381 -27.80 25.66 7.03
C ALA A 381 -28.95 24.75 6.56
N ARG A 382 -28.61 23.64 5.92
CA ARG A 382 -29.52 22.54 5.59
C ARG A 382 -28.81 21.20 5.83
N PRO A 383 -29.46 20.19 6.41
CA PRO A 383 -28.79 18.91 6.69
C PRO A 383 -28.55 18.11 5.40
N ILE A 384 -29.59 17.82 4.62
CA ILE A 384 -29.54 16.97 3.43
C ILE A 384 -30.29 17.65 2.27
N GLY A 385 -29.75 17.54 1.05
CA GLY A 385 -30.36 17.98 -0.20
C GLY A 385 -30.46 16.86 -1.23
N VAL A 386 -31.55 16.83 -2.00
CA VAL A 386 -31.78 15.84 -3.06
C VAL A 386 -32.39 16.52 -4.27
N PHE A 387 -31.73 16.44 -5.43
CA PHE A 387 -32.08 17.21 -6.62
C PHE A 387 -31.94 16.43 -7.92
N ALA A 388 -32.71 16.86 -8.93
CA ALA A 388 -32.60 16.39 -10.32
C ALA A 388 -32.60 14.85 -10.48
N GLY A 389 -33.43 14.17 -9.68
CA GLY A 389 -33.54 12.72 -9.69
C GLY A 389 -32.44 11.97 -8.94
N GLY A 390 -31.64 12.67 -8.12
CA GLY A 390 -30.78 12.02 -7.13
C GLY A 390 -31.59 11.25 -6.07
N GLU A 391 -30.95 10.30 -5.42
CA GLU A 391 -31.53 9.45 -4.37
C GLU A 391 -30.66 9.45 -3.12
N VAL A 392 -31.31 9.49 -1.95
CA VAL A 392 -30.67 9.26 -0.66
C VAL A 392 -31.32 8.05 0.01
N ARG A 393 -30.50 7.08 0.40
CA ARG A 393 -30.92 5.90 1.16
C ARG A 393 -30.24 5.89 2.52
N HIS A 394 -30.96 5.48 3.56
CA HIS A 394 -30.37 5.24 4.87
C HIS A 394 -30.12 3.74 5.03
N ALA A 395 -28.86 3.36 5.22
CA ALA A 395 -28.52 1.98 5.59
C ALA A 395 -29.09 1.70 6.99
N ARG A 396 -29.67 0.51 7.16
CA ARG A 396 -30.28 0.09 8.43
C ARG A 396 -29.25 -0.35 9.46
#